data_AF-A0A2T3NJY6-F1
#
_entry.id   AF-A0A2T3NJY6-F1
#
_cell.length_a   1.000
_cell.length_b   1.000
_cell.length_c   1.000
_cell.angle_alpha   90.00
_cell.angle_beta   90.00
_cell.angle_gamma   90.00
#
_symmetry.space_group_name_H-M   'P 1'
#
loop_
_entity.id
_entity.type
_entity.pdbx_description
1 polymer ?
#
loop_
_entity_poly.entity_id
_entity_poly.type
_entity_poly.pdbx_seq_one_letter_code
_entity_poly.pdbx_strand_id
1 'polypeptide(L)' 'MYLEPHSRLLIADTTEVLDAFLDNGLHKEYEIYCQFPHSLHIQEKLKNVSPISVEFNDGFIVSQDRF' A
#
# COMPACT_ATOMS: atom_id res chain seq x y z
N MET A 1 26.84 2.92 13.00
CA MET A 1 25.37 3.04 13.00
C MET A 1 24.90 2.59 11.63
N TYR A 2 24.35 1.38 11.53
CA TYR A 2 23.62 0.99 10.34
C TYR A 2 22.33 1.80 10.36
N LEU A 3 22.13 2.68 9.38
CA LEU A 3 20.82 3.26 9.12
C LEU A 3 19.91 2.07 8.85
N GLU A 4 19.00 1.77 9.77
CA GLU A 4 17.88 0.88 9.47
C GLU A 4 17.28 1.39 8.16
N PRO A 5 17.10 0.54 7.14
CA PRO A 5 16.54 1.00 5.88
C PRO A 5 15.16 1.52 6.24
N HIS A 6 15.01 2.85 6.25
CA HIS A 6 13.74 3.49 6.54
C HIS A 6 12.78 2.86 5.55
N SER A 7 11.78 2.13 6.05
CA SER A 7 10.68 1.62 5.22
C SER A 7 10.23 2.80 4.36
N ARG A 8 10.54 2.76 3.06
CA ARG A 8 10.33 3.94 2.22
C ARG A 8 8.85 3.98 1.91
N LEU A 9 8.13 4.85 2.60
CA LEU A 9 6.71 5.07 2.36
C LEU A 9 6.52 5.63 0.95
N LEU A 10 5.70 4.96 0.15
CA LEU A 10 5.21 5.48 -1.12
C LEU A 10 3.89 6.21 -0.89
N ILE A 11 3.70 7.35 -1.55
CA ILE A 11 2.47 8.12 -1.49
C ILE A 11 1.74 7.97 -2.83
N ALA A 12 0.52 7.45 -2.79
CA ALA A 12 -0.38 7.41 -3.93
C ALA A 12 -1.43 8.52 -3.75
N ASP A 13 -1.32 9.59 -4.52
CA ASP A 13 -2.27 10.70 -4.52
C ASP A 13 -3.53 10.39 -5.35
N THR A 14 -3.44 9.49 -6.32
CA THR A 14 -4.57 8.99 -7.11
C THR A 14 -4.61 7.45 -7.16
N THR A 15 -5.78 6.92 -7.55
CA THR A 15 -5.97 5.49 -7.74
C THR A 15 -5.08 4.93 -8.86
N GLU A 16 -4.81 5.70 -9.91
CA GLU A 16 -3.90 5.26 -10.98
C GLU A 16 -2.45 5.11 -10.50
N VAL A 17 -2.01 5.98 -9.57
CA VAL A 17 -0.68 5.87 -8.97
C VAL A 17 -0.59 4.63 -8.08
N LEU A 18 -1.62 4.34 -7.30
CA LEU A 18 -1.71 3.08 -6.56
C LEU A 18 -1.63 1.88 -7.51
N ASP A 19 -2.40 1.88 -8.59
CA ASP A 19 -2.39 0.81 -9.58
C ASP A 19 -0.99 0.60 -10.18
N ALA A 20 -0.28 1.68 -10.53
CA ALA A 20 1.09 1.59 -11.00
C ALA A 20 2.02 0.98 -9.94
N PHE A 21 1.89 1.32 -8.66
CA PHE A 21 2.67 0.69 -7.60
C PHE A 21 2.36 -0.80 -7.43
N LEU A 22 1.09 -1.17 -7.57
CA LEU A 22 0.66 -2.57 -7.52
C LEU A 22 1.24 -3.37 -8.69
N ASP A 23 1.10 -2.86 -9.91
CA ASP A 23 1.53 -3.52 -11.14
C ASP A 23 3.06 -3.67 -11.22
N ASN A 24 3.82 -2.72 -10.66
CA ASN A 24 5.29 -2.80 -10.56
C ASN A 24 5.77 -3.63 -9.36
N GLY A 25 4.86 -4.18 -8.55
CA GLY A 25 5.22 -5.01 -7.40
C GLY A 25 5.74 -4.26 -6.17
N LEU A 26 5.66 -2.93 -6.16
CA LEU A 26 6.25 -2.09 -5.09
C LEU A 26 5.60 -2.33 -3.73
N HIS A 27 4.34 -2.75 -3.70
CA HIS A 27 3.60 -3.12 -2.50
C HIS A 27 4.22 -4.28 -1.68
N LYS A 28 5.19 -5.00 -2.25
CA LYS A 28 5.93 -6.09 -1.59
C LYS A 28 7.19 -5.62 -0.87
N GLU A 29 7.66 -4.41 -1.18
CA GLU A 29 8.92 -3.85 -0.68
C GLU A 29 8.69 -2.56 0.12
N TYR A 30 7.59 -1.88 -0.16
CA TYR A 30 7.26 -0.56 0.38
C TYR A 30 5.86 -0.54 0.98
N GLU A 31 5.73 0.17 2.09
CA GLU A 31 4.42 0.60 2.60
C GLU A 31 3.86 1.69 1.68
N ILE A 32 2.54 1.70 1.50
CA ILE A 32 1.86 2.66 0.62
C ILE A 32 0.81 3.42 1.43
N TYR A 33 0.84 4.75 1.34
CA TYR A 33 -0.23 5.61 1.86
C TYR A 33 -1.00 6.24 0.70
N CYS A 34 -2.31 6.04 0.70
CA CYS A 34 -3.25 6.58 -0.29
C CYS A 34 -3.89 7.86 0.24
N GLN A 35 -3.76 8.98 -0.49
CA GLN A 35 -4.38 10.26 -0.13
C GLN A 35 -5.87 10.36 -0.50
N PHE A 36 -6.46 9.23 -0.89
CA PHE A 36 -7.87 9.07 -1.25
C PHE A 36 -8.50 7.97 -0.36
N PRO A 37 -9.82 8.00 -0.16
CA PRO A 37 -10.50 7.03 0.68
C PRO A 37 -10.50 5.63 0.06
N HIS A 38 -10.58 4.60 0.90
CA HIS A 38 -10.72 3.23 0.42
C HIS A 38 -12.02 3.05 -0.39
N SER A 39 -12.00 2.16 -1.37
CA SER A 39 -13.19 1.75 -2.12
C SER A 39 -13.30 0.23 -2.16
N LEU A 40 -14.53 -0.31 -2.28
CA LEU A 40 -14.75 -1.75 -2.36
C LEU A 40 -13.95 -2.39 -3.49
N HIS A 41 -13.88 -1.73 -4.64
CA HIS A 41 -13.12 -2.21 -5.80
C HIS A 41 -11.63 -2.36 -5.48
N ILE A 42 -11.03 -1.36 -4.82
CA ILE A 42 -9.61 -1.40 -4.45
C ILE A 42 -9.35 -2.45 -3.36
N GLN A 43 -10.28 -2.61 -2.41
CA GLN A 43 -10.17 -3.66 -1.39
C GLN A 43 -10.11 -5.06 -2.01
N GLU A 44 -10.97 -5.34 -2.99
CA GLU A 44 -10.95 -6.62 -3.70
C GLU A 44 -9.63 -6.85 -4.44
N LYS A 45 -9.06 -5.80 -5.05
CA LYS A 45 -7.73 -5.86 -5.68
C LYS A 45 -6.64 -6.17 -4.64
N LEU A 46 -6.64 -5.45 -3.51
CA LEU A 46 -5.62 -5.58 -2.48
C LEU A 46 -5.65 -6.93 -1.75
N LYS A 47 -6.83 -7.56 -1.60
CA LYS A 47 -6.95 -8.91 -1.02
C LYS A 47 -6.18 -9.98 -1.79
N ASN A 48 -5.95 -9.79 -3.09
CA ASN A 48 -5.29 -10.78 -3.94
C ASN A 48 -3.76 -10.60 -4.04
N VAL A 49 -3.21 -9.47 -3.54
CA VAL A 49 -1.80 -9.12 -3.77
C VAL A 49 -0.95 -9.10 -2.50
N SER A 50 -1.56 -9.28 -1.31
CA SER A 50 -0.87 -9.39 -0.01
C SER A 50 0.21 -8.33 0.21
N PRO A 51 -0.15 -7.03 0.24
CA PRO A 51 0.82 -5.95 0.43
C PRO A 51 1.43 -5.96 1.84
N ILE A 52 2.63 -5.36 1.99
CA ILE A 52 3.21 -5.11 3.32
C ILE A 52 2.22 -4.30 4.17
N SER A 53 1.84 -3.13 3.66
CA SER A 53 0.83 -2.26 4.25
C SER A 53 0.36 -1.26 3.19
N VAL A 54 -0.96 -1.12 3.07
CA VAL A 54 -1.61 -0.04 2.33
C VAL A 54 -2.59 0.64 3.27
N GLU A 55 -2.31 1.90 3.59
CA GLU A 55 -3.18 2.75 4.41
C GLU A 55 -3.89 3.78 3.54
N PHE A 56 -5.16 4.04 3.83
CA PHE A 56 -5.97 5.05 3.16
C PHE A 56 -6.20 6.24 4.09
N ASN A 57 -6.51 7.41 3.51
CA ASN A 57 -6.68 8.64 4.28
C ASN A 57 -7.87 8.66 5.25
N ASP A 58 -8.76 7.67 5.15
CA ASP A 58 -9.88 7.43 6.06
C ASP A 58 -9.52 6.44 7.20
N GLY A 59 -8.26 6.04 7.29
CA GLY A 59 -7.73 5.15 8.32
C GLY A 59 -7.96 3.67 8.04
N PHE A 60 -8.51 3.30 6.88
CA PHE A 60 -8.59 1.89 6.48
C PHE A 60 -7.18 1.37 6.14
N ILE A 61 -6.85 0.15 6.61
CA ILE A 61 -5.54 -0.46 6.40
C ILE A 61 -5.70 -1.87 5.86
N VAL A 62 -4.94 -2.20 4.82
CA VAL A 62 -4.77 -3.55 4.31
C VAL A 62 -3.30 -3.94 4.43
N SER A 63 -3.02 -4.96 5.20
CA SER A 63 -1.67 -5.50 5.38
C SER A 63 -1.70 -7.01 5.41
N GLN A 64 -0.55 -7.62 5.13
CA GLN A 64 -0.39 -9.06 5.28
C GLN A 64 -0.42 -9.41 6.78
N ASP A 65 -1.34 -10.29 7.20
CA ASP A 65 -1.34 -10.86 8.55
C ASP A 65 -0.01 -11.58 8.79
N ARG A 66 0.82 -11.01 9.67
CA ARG A 66 2.04 -11.68 10.15
C ARG A 66 1.63 -12.71 11.21
N PHE A 67 1.31 -13.92 10.77
CA PHE A 67 1.23 -15.10 11.63
C PHE A 67 2.62 -15.54 12.12
#